data_AF-A0A3M0HII5-F1
#
_entry.id   AF-A0A3M0HII5-F1
#
_cell.length_a   1.000
_cell.length_b   1.000
_cell.length_c   1.000
_cell.angle_alpha   90.00
_cell.angle_beta   90.00
_cell.angle_gamma   90.00
#
_symmetry.space_group_name_H-M   'P 1'
#
loop_
_entity.id
_entity.type
_entity.pdbx_description
1 polymer ?
#
loop_
_entity_poly.entity_id
_entity_poly.type
_entity_poly.pdbx_seq_one_letter_code
_entity_poly.pdbx_strand_id
1 'polypeptide(L)'
;MACPRRLEGRAVTTADVSLIVPATCPRGHRLEPRTVTLDVRVVQHTKTSRRLDATSWTCVPCLRAECYTAQTGEPAPEEILSPENFCRQHGWASSSGWHKRVRFGSGRQFTDRDDTPDKKRNKSMPHRDPTAVAALSATVGATQNRPEPTWRDFIDLTELPTESDRHDVEELGLDAWREARAYGRYRRHRHGRAA
;
A
#
# COMPACT_ATOMS: atom_id res chain seq x y z
N MET A 1 -27.54 31.41 -12.55
CA MET A 1 -27.26 30.50 -13.68
C MET A 1 -25.83 30.01 -13.52
N ALA A 2 -25.63 28.74 -13.18
CA ALA A 2 -24.31 28.17 -12.91
C ALA A 2 -23.72 27.56 -14.19
N CYS A 3 -22.52 27.99 -14.57
CA CYS A 3 -21.76 27.36 -15.66
C CYS A 3 -21.39 25.92 -15.29
N PRO A 4 -21.66 24.91 -16.14
CA PRO A 4 -21.14 23.57 -15.92
C PRO A 4 -19.64 23.56 -16.17
N ARG A 5 -18.86 23.21 -15.15
CA ARG A 5 -17.42 22.93 -15.28
C ARG A 5 -17.23 21.73 -16.21
N ARG A 6 -16.65 21.99 -17.37
CA ARG A 6 -16.19 21.00 -18.35
C ARG A 6 -15.12 20.13 -17.67
N LEU A 7 -15.47 18.91 -17.28
CA LEU A 7 -14.51 17.86 -16.94
C LEU A 7 -13.89 17.35 -18.26
N GLU A 8 -12.98 18.13 -18.84
CA GLU A 8 -12.16 17.65 -19.95
C GLU A 8 -11.14 16.66 -19.38
N GLY A 9 -11.49 15.37 -19.44
CA GLY A 9 -10.53 14.30 -19.28
C GLY A 9 -9.50 14.41 -20.39
N ARG A 10 -8.30 14.90 -20.06
CA ARG A 10 -7.14 14.86 -20.95
C ARG A 10 -6.99 13.43 -21.46
N ALA A 11 -7.14 13.24 -22.77
CA ALA A 11 -6.88 11.97 -23.42
C ALA A 11 -5.44 11.54 -23.09
N VAL A 12 -5.30 10.43 -22.37
CA VAL A 12 -4.00 9.84 -22.04
C VAL A 12 -3.40 9.36 -23.35
N THR A 13 -2.35 10.03 -23.82
CA THR A 13 -1.64 9.63 -25.04
C THR A 13 -0.79 8.39 -24.76
N THR A 14 -0.40 7.63 -25.78
CA THR A 14 0.52 6.47 -25.62
C THR A 14 1.85 6.86 -24.94
N ALA A 15 2.27 8.12 -25.07
CA ALA A 15 3.45 8.67 -24.39
C ALA A 15 3.29 8.80 -22.85
N ASP A 16 2.05 8.77 -22.34
CA ASP A 16 1.76 8.82 -20.91
C ASP A 16 1.66 7.41 -20.28
N VAL A 17 1.77 6.34 -21.07
CA VAL A 17 1.70 4.95 -20.58
C VAL A 17 3.05 4.54 -20.03
N SER A 18 3.12 4.22 -18.75
CA SER A 18 4.35 3.77 -18.08
C SER A 18 4.54 2.27 -18.19
N LEU A 19 3.46 1.51 -18.30
CA LEU A 19 3.49 0.04 -18.29
C LEU A 19 2.31 -0.55 -19.07
N ILE A 20 2.62 -1.53 -19.92
CA ILE A 20 1.64 -2.35 -20.61
C ILE A 20 1.67 -3.75 -19.99
N VAL A 21 0.53 -4.17 -19.44
CA VAL A 21 0.29 -5.51 -18.92
C VAL A 21 -0.38 -6.33 -20.02
N PRO A 22 0.13 -7.51 -20.39
CA PRO A 22 -0.49 -8.34 -21.41
C PRO A 22 -1.88 -8.82 -20.97
N ALA A 23 -2.68 -9.36 -21.89
CA ALA A 23 -4.00 -9.92 -21.54
C ALA A 23 -3.89 -11.20 -20.70
N THR A 24 -2.82 -11.96 -20.87
CA THR A 24 -2.56 -13.24 -20.21
C THR A 24 -1.11 -13.31 -19.72
N CYS A 25 -0.88 -13.97 -18.58
CA CYS A 25 0.49 -14.25 -18.13
C CYS A 25 1.06 -15.50 -18.84
N PRO A 26 2.38 -15.76 -18.73
CA PRO A 26 3.00 -16.97 -19.31
C PRO A 26 2.41 -18.30 -18.83
N ARG A 27 1.72 -18.32 -17.68
CA ARG A 27 1.01 -19.50 -17.14
C ARG A 27 -0.48 -19.55 -17.53
N GLY A 28 -0.95 -18.67 -18.42
CA GLY A 28 -2.32 -18.68 -18.94
C GLY A 28 -3.37 -17.92 -18.12
N HIS A 29 -3.01 -17.33 -16.97
CA HIS A 29 -3.97 -16.55 -16.17
C HIS A 29 -4.34 -15.24 -16.87
N ARG A 30 -5.64 -14.92 -16.89
CA ARG A 30 -6.15 -13.64 -17.38
C ARG A 30 -5.71 -12.49 -16.47
N LEU A 31 -5.08 -11.48 -17.07
CA LEU A 31 -4.54 -10.33 -16.36
C LEU A 31 -5.50 -9.16 -16.44
N GLU A 32 -5.98 -8.78 -15.27
CA GLU A 32 -6.89 -7.68 -15.03
C GLU A 32 -6.39 -6.92 -13.79
N PRO A 33 -6.90 -5.70 -13.53
CA PRO A 33 -6.46 -4.90 -12.39
C PRO A 33 -6.53 -5.61 -11.03
N ARG A 34 -7.32 -6.68 -10.93
CA ARG A 34 -7.52 -7.48 -9.71
C ARG A 34 -6.60 -8.71 -9.62
N THR A 35 -6.15 -9.23 -10.76
CA THR A 35 -5.25 -10.39 -10.84
C THR A 35 -3.79 -9.98 -11.02
N VAL A 36 -3.50 -8.68 -10.91
CA VAL A 36 -2.16 -8.10 -11.09
C VAL A 36 -1.80 -7.20 -9.92
N THR A 37 -0.60 -7.41 -9.40
CA THR A 37 0.09 -6.48 -8.51
C THR A 37 1.14 -5.73 -9.32
N LEU A 38 1.24 -4.43 -9.11
CA LEU A 38 2.24 -3.60 -9.76
C LEU A 38 3.32 -3.17 -8.77
N ASP A 39 4.55 -3.21 -9.26
CA ASP A 39 5.67 -2.56 -8.59
C ASP A 39 5.66 -1.09 -8.94
N VAL A 40 5.52 -0.25 -7.92
CA VAL A 40 5.44 1.20 -8.08
C VAL A 40 6.69 1.82 -7.46
N ARG A 41 7.40 2.65 -8.22
CA ARG A 41 8.62 3.33 -7.78
C ARG A 41 8.52 4.83 -8.01
N VAL A 42 9.29 5.60 -7.23
CA VAL A 42 9.43 7.04 -7.48
C VAL A 42 10.38 7.23 -8.65
N VAL A 43 9.88 7.84 -9.72
CA VAL A 43 10.64 8.16 -10.93
C VAL A 43 10.79 9.68 -11.03
N GLN A 44 12.00 10.12 -11.38
CA GLN A 44 12.27 11.52 -11.69
C GLN A 44 11.66 11.84 -13.06
N HIS A 45 10.62 12.68 -13.09
CA HIS A 45 9.91 13.03 -14.32
C HIS A 45 10.50 14.28 -15.00
N THR A 46 10.90 15.28 -14.20
CA THR A 46 11.64 16.46 -14.66
C THR A 46 12.75 16.75 -13.66
N LYS A 47 13.63 17.73 -13.90
CA LYS A 47 14.69 18.12 -12.94
C LYS A 47 14.16 18.41 -11.52
N THR A 48 12.92 18.89 -11.40
CA THR A 48 12.30 19.32 -10.13
C THR A 48 11.11 18.47 -9.70
N SER A 49 10.61 17.56 -10.55
CA SER A 49 9.40 16.77 -10.28
C SER A 49 9.70 15.28 -10.17
N ARG A 50 9.17 14.68 -9.10
CA ARG A 50 9.13 13.23 -8.88
C ARG A 50 7.69 12.77 -8.89
N ARG A 51 7.43 11.60 -9.49
CA ARG A 51 6.11 10.97 -9.48
C ARG A 51 6.26 9.48 -9.24
N LEU A 52 5.20 8.84 -8.73
CA LEU A 52 5.14 7.39 -8.67
C LEU A 52 4.82 6.83 -10.06
N ASP A 53 5.55 5.83 -10.53
CA ASP A 53 5.24 5.12 -11.77
C ASP A 53 5.28 3.61 -11.58
N ALA A 54 4.43 2.90 -12.32
CA ALA A 54 4.44 1.44 -12.35
C ALA A 54 5.58 0.98 -13.26
N THR A 55 6.49 0.15 -12.74
CA THR A 55 7.70 -0.31 -13.45
C THR A 55 7.60 -1.75 -13.91
N SER A 56 6.92 -2.59 -13.14
CA SER A 56 6.76 -4.02 -13.41
C SER A 56 5.43 -4.51 -12.85
N TRP A 57 5.04 -5.72 -13.27
CA TRP A 57 3.82 -6.37 -12.86
C TRP A 57 4.08 -7.81 -12.47
N THR A 58 3.27 -8.32 -11.54
CA THR A 58 3.28 -9.69 -11.07
C THR A 58 1.86 -10.26 -11.12
N CYS A 59 1.73 -11.48 -11.63
CA CYS A 59 0.46 -12.21 -11.65
C CYS A 59 0.13 -12.72 -10.24
N VAL A 60 -0.98 -12.25 -9.67
CA VAL A 60 -1.43 -12.62 -8.32
C VAL A 60 -1.69 -14.11 -8.17
N PRO A 61 -2.39 -14.79 -9.10
CA PRO A 61 -2.50 -16.25 -9.10
C PRO A 61 -1.15 -16.97 -9.04
N CYS A 62 -0.18 -16.57 -9.88
CA CYS A 62 1.14 -17.21 -9.90
C CYS A 62 1.86 -17.03 -8.55
N LEU A 63 1.85 -15.80 -8.03
CA LEU A 63 2.50 -15.48 -6.75
C LEU A 63 1.86 -16.27 -5.60
N ARG A 64 0.53 -16.33 -5.53
CA ARG A 64 -0.18 -17.10 -4.49
C ARG A 64 0.09 -18.59 -4.61
N ALA A 65 0.11 -19.14 -5.83
CA ALA A 65 0.44 -20.53 -6.05
C ALA A 65 1.85 -20.86 -5.53
N GLU A 66 2.83 -20.03 -5.88
CA GLU A 66 4.21 -20.18 -5.41
C GLU A 66 4.33 -20.07 -3.90
N CYS A 67 3.70 -19.07 -3.28
CA CYS A 67 3.72 -18.92 -1.82
C CYS A 67 3.05 -20.10 -1.10
N TYR A 68 1.91 -20.58 -1.61
CA TYR A 68 1.19 -21.70 -1.00
C TYR A 68 2.01 -22.99 -1.10
N THR A 69 2.58 -23.28 -2.27
CA THR A 69 3.42 -24.46 -2.47
C THR A 69 4.71 -24.38 -1.67
N ALA A 70 5.33 -23.19 -1.55
CA ALA A 70 6.50 -23.00 -0.71
C ALA A 70 6.20 -23.25 0.79
N GLN A 71 4.98 -22.98 1.24
CA GLN A 71 4.59 -23.16 2.63
C GLN A 71 4.09 -24.57 2.96
N THR A 72 3.32 -25.16 2.06
CA THR A 72 2.60 -26.43 2.32
C THR A 72 3.25 -27.63 1.65
N GLY A 73 4.09 -27.42 0.64
CA GLY A 73 4.59 -28.48 -0.25
C GLY A 73 3.59 -28.94 -1.32
N GLU A 74 2.33 -28.52 -1.21
CA GLU A 74 1.22 -28.96 -2.07
C GLU A 74 0.86 -27.90 -3.13
N PRO A 75 0.22 -28.28 -4.24
CA PRO A 75 -0.29 -27.31 -5.20
C PRO A 75 -1.42 -26.46 -4.58
N ALA A 76 -1.47 -25.18 -4.94
CA ALA A 76 -2.50 -24.29 -4.44
C ALA A 76 -3.90 -24.72 -4.94
N PRO A 77 -4.89 -24.85 -4.03
CA PRO A 77 -6.25 -25.16 -4.41
C PRO A 77 -6.87 -24.00 -5.21
N GLU A 78 -7.75 -24.34 -6.15
CA GLU A 78 -8.38 -23.40 -7.07
C GLU A 78 -9.13 -22.27 -6.35
N GLU A 79 -9.72 -22.56 -5.19
CA GLU A 79 -10.41 -21.57 -4.36
C GLU A 79 -9.48 -20.41 -3.97
N ILE A 80 -8.23 -20.68 -3.60
CA ILE A 80 -7.26 -19.63 -3.22
C ILE A 80 -6.82 -18.80 -4.42
N LEU A 81 -6.86 -19.39 -5.61
CA LEU A 81 -6.52 -18.78 -6.89
C LEU A 81 -7.71 -18.09 -7.58
N SER A 82 -8.91 -18.16 -6.99
CA SER A 82 -10.10 -17.52 -7.54
C SER A 82 -9.96 -15.99 -7.56
N PRO A 83 -10.20 -15.32 -8.71
CA PRO A 83 -10.13 -13.86 -8.83
C PRO A 83 -10.99 -13.08 -7.84
N GLU A 84 -12.09 -13.68 -7.38
CA GLU A 84 -13.01 -13.10 -6.39
C GLU A 84 -12.36 -12.90 -5.03
N ASN A 85 -11.33 -13.71 -4.73
CA ASN A 85 -10.57 -13.68 -3.49
C ASN A 85 -9.39 -12.69 -3.51
N PHE A 86 -9.17 -12.01 -4.63
CA PHE A 86 -8.14 -10.97 -4.73
C PHE A 86 -8.73 -9.60 -4.45
N CYS A 87 -7.89 -8.67 -4.02
CA CYS A 87 -8.27 -7.27 -3.93
C CYS A 87 -7.52 -6.51 -5.01
N ARG A 88 -8.20 -5.56 -5.64
CA ARG A 88 -7.54 -4.61 -6.52
C ARG A 88 -6.49 -3.83 -5.73
N GLN A 89 -5.31 -3.64 -6.31
CA GLN A 89 -4.31 -2.76 -5.71
C GLN A 89 -4.86 -1.33 -5.63
N HIS A 90 -5.14 -0.85 -4.41
CA HIS A 90 -5.48 0.54 -4.16
C HIS A 90 -4.19 1.35 -4.06
N GLY A 91 -4.12 2.45 -4.81
CA GLY A 91 -2.92 3.28 -4.82
C GLY A 91 -2.61 3.89 -3.45
N TRP A 92 -1.32 3.89 -3.10
CA TRP A 92 -0.78 4.81 -2.11
C TRP A 92 -1.18 6.24 -2.52
N ALA A 93 -2.12 6.81 -1.76
CA ALA A 93 -2.79 8.07 -2.02
C ALA A 93 -3.47 8.18 -3.41
N SER A 94 -4.76 8.48 -3.40
CA SER A 94 -5.57 8.77 -4.60
C SER A 94 -4.98 9.83 -5.53
N SER A 95 -4.00 10.62 -5.07
CA SER A 95 -3.35 11.73 -5.79
C SER A 95 -2.20 11.35 -6.72
N SER A 96 -1.64 10.13 -6.64
CA SER A 96 -0.43 9.76 -7.42
C SER A 96 -0.66 9.44 -8.89
N GLY A 97 -1.90 9.07 -9.26
CA GLY A 97 -2.36 8.92 -10.65
C GLY A 97 -1.69 7.82 -11.48
N TRP A 98 -0.80 7.00 -10.90
CA TRP A 98 -0.08 5.93 -11.61
C TRP A 98 -1.02 4.93 -12.28
N HIS A 99 -2.16 4.67 -11.65
CA HIS A 99 -3.18 3.75 -12.12
C HIS A 99 -3.77 4.15 -13.49
N LYS A 100 -3.68 5.42 -13.89
CA LYS A 100 -4.11 5.93 -15.21
C LYS A 100 -3.09 5.67 -16.32
N ARG A 101 -1.84 5.37 -15.95
CA ARG A 101 -0.70 5.19 -16.86
C ARG A 101 -0.39 3.71 -17.14
N VAL A 102 -1.15 2.81 -16.54
CA VAL A 102 -1.05 1.37 -16.78
C VAL A 102 -2.13 0.98 -17.78
N ARG A 103 -1.74 0.21 -18.79
CA ARG A 103 -2.67 -0.33 -19.80
C ARG A 103 -2.69 -1.85 -19.74
N PHE A 104 -3.87 -2.44 -19.60
CA PHE A 104 -4.04 -3.89 -19.73
C PHE A 104 -4.48 -4.26 -21.13
N GLY A 105 -3.86 -5.29 -21.70
CA GLY A 105 -4.25 -5.90 -22.96
C GLY A 105 -5.60 -6.61 -22.90
N SER A 106 -6.12 -6.92 -21.71
CA SER A 106 -7.48 -7.46 -21.52
C SER A 106 -8.59 -6.43 -21.72
N GLY A 107 -8.25 -5.16 -21.93
CA GLY A 107 -9.20 -4.05 -22.05
C GLY A 107 -9.65 -3.45 -20.71
N ARG A 108 -9.64 -4.24 -19.62
CA ARG A 108 -10.01 -3.80 -18.26
C ARG A 108 -8.92 -2.92 -17.63
N GLN A 109 -9.24 -1.74 -17.14
CA GLN A 109 -8.27 -0.76 -16.63
C GLN A 109 -8.46 -0.47 -15.14
N PHE A 110 -7.37 -0.14 -14.43
CA PHE A 110 -7.27 0.99 -13.48
C PHE A 110 -8.56 1.72 -13.02
N THR A 111 -9.15 2.38 -13.99
CA THR A 111 -10.18 3.39 -13.82
C THR A 111 -11.58 2.83 -13.93
N ASP A 112 -11.71 1.59 -14.40
CA ASP A 112 -12.99 0.94 -14.57
C ASP A 112 -13.61 0.63 -13.20
N ARG A 113 -14.94 0.62 -13.16
CA ARG A 113 -15.69 0.23 -11.97
C ARG A 113 -15.26 -1.17 -11.54
N ASP A 114 -15.00 -1.31 -10.24
CA ASP A 114 -14.77 -2.63 -9.66
C ASP A 114 -16.14 -3.28 -9.40
N ASP A 115 -16.39 -4.41 -10.07
CA ASP A 115 -17.66 -5.15 -9.98
C ASP A 115 -17.74 -6.01 -8.70
N THR A 116 -16.73 -5.95 -7.84
CA THR A 116 -16.74 -6.63 -6.55
C THR A 116 -17.89 -6.12 -5.68
N PRO A 117 -18.77 -7.00 -5.16
CA PRO A 117 -19.75 -6.59 -4.18
C PRO A 117 -19.02 -5.98 -2.99
N ASP A 118 -19.36 -4.73 -2.68
CA ASP A 118 -18.78 -3.96 -1.59
C ASP A 118 -18.90 -4.79 -0.30
N LYS A 119 -17.78 -5.31 0.23
CA LYS A 119 -17.76 -6.12 1.46
C LYS A 119 -18.31 -5.34 2.67
N LYS A 120 -18.60 -4.04 2.50
CA LYS A 120 -19.30 -3.19 3.48
C LYS A 120 -20.79 -3.53 3.69
N ARG A 121 -21.42 -4.42 2.91
CA ARG A 121 -22.87 -4.72 3.07
C ARG A 121 -23.23 -5.89 3.99
N ASN A 122 -22.29 -6.62 4.60
CA ASN A 122 -22.66 -7.71 5.53
C ASN A 122 -22.01 -7.53 6.91
N LYS A 123 -22.59 -6.64 7.71
CA LYS A 123 -22.43 -6.61 9.17
C LYS A 123 -23.39 -7.64 9.78
N SER A 124 -23.24 -8.90 9.41
CA SER A 124 -23.90 -10.05 10.03
C SER A 124 -22.91 -11.20 10.01
N MET A 125 -22.07 -11.28 11.04
CA MET A 125 -21.16 -12.40 11.26
C MET A 125 -21.97 -13.64 11.64
N PRO A 126 -21.89 -14.76 10.90
CA PRO A 126 -21.83 -16.05 11.54
C PRO A 126 -20.41 -16.21 12.11
N HIS A 127 -20.36 -16.54 13.40
CA HIS A 127 -19.15 -16.79 14.18
C HIS A 127 -18.15 -17.67 13.41
N ARG A 128 -17.01 -17.10 13.01
CA ARG A 128 -15.89 -17.83 12.40
C ARG A 128 -14.89 -18.21 13.49
N ASP A 129 -14.52 -19.48 13.49
CA ASP A 129 -13.57 -20.12 14.38
C ASP A 129 -12.26 -19.29 14.50
N PRO A 130 -11.86 -18.87 15.72
CA PRO A 130 -10.68 -18.04 15.95
C PRO A 130 -9.37 -18.72 15.52
N THR A 131 -9.37 -20.04 15.36
CA THR A 131 -8.17 -20.83 15.03
C THR A 131 -7.74 -20.65 13.56
N ALA A 132 -8.70 -20.46 12.64
CA ALA A 132 -8.41 -20.26 11.22
C ALA A 132 -7.85 -18.86 10.89
N VAL A 133 -8.18 -17.86 11.71
CA VAL A 133 -7.72 -16.47 11.54
C VAL A 133 -6.27 -16.28 11.99
N ALA A 134 -5.82 -17.03 13.00
CA ALA A 134 -4.44 -17.00 13.47
C ALA A 134 -3.46 -17.57 12.41
N ALA A 135 -3.83 -18.65 11.72
CA ALA A 135 -3.00 -19.26 10.67
C ALA A 135 -2.86 -18.38 9.41
N LEU A 136 -3.93 -17.69 9.00
CA LEU A 136 -3.89 -16.77 7.85
C LEU A 136 -3.18 -15.44 8.17
N SER A 137 -3.30 -14.95 9.42
CA SER A 137 -2.60 -13.74 9.87
C SER A 137 -1.09 -13.95 10.04
N ALA A 138 -0.66 -15.19 10.35
CA ALA A 138 0.75 -15.54 10.44
C ALA A 138 1.44 -15.64 9.05
N THR A 139 0.68 -15.79 7.97
CA THR A 139 1.25 -16.10 6.65
C THR A 139 1.31 -14.90 5.69
N VAL A 140 0.40 -13.92 5.81
CA VAL A 140 0.37 -12.73 4.91
C VAL A 140 1.06 -11.50 5.55
N GLY A 141 1.89 -11.71 6.57
CA GLY A 141 2.47 -10.65 7.39
C GLY A 141 3.91 -10.21 7.07
N ALA A 142 4.54 -10.71 6.01
CA ALA A 142 5.99 -10.47 5.80
C ALA A 142 6.34 -9.33 4.84
N THR A 143 5.37 -8.65 4.23
CA THR A 143 5.64 -7.41 3.49
C THR A 143 4.42 -6.49 3.56
N GLN A 144 4.62 -5.26 4.07
CA GLN A 144 3.65 -4.14 4.12
C GLN A 144 2.81 -3.92 5.39
N ASN A 145 3.36 -4.17 6.57
CA ASN A 145 3.04 -3.34 7.72
C ASN A 145 4.36 -2.89 8.35
N ARG A 146 5.02 -1.89 7.76
CA ARG A 146 5.85 -1.05 8.62
C ARG A 146 4.82 -0.23 9.41
N PRO A 147 4.60 -0.49 10.71
CA PRO A 147 3.75 0.38 11.50
C PRO A 147 4.24 1.81 11.26
N GLU A 148 3.32 2.75 11.03
CA GLU A 148 3.72 4.16 10.99
C GLU A 148 4.57 4.40 12.25
N PRO A 149 5.78 4.97 12.10
CA PRO A 149 6.65 5.15 13.24
C PRO A 149 5.86 5.93 14.29
N THR A 150 5.73 5.36 15.47
CA THR A 150 5.10 6.01 16.61
C THR A 150 6.13 6.90 17.29
N TRP A 151 5.69 7.79 18.18
CA TRP A 151 6.64 8.63 18.91
C TRP A 151 7.63 7.82 19.75
N ARG A 152 7.27 6.58 20.13
CA ARG A 152 8.13 5.67 20.89
C ARG A 152 9.35 5.19 20.10
N ASP A 153 9.25 5.15 18.77
CA ASP A 153 10.38 4.80 17.90
C ASP A 153 11.47 5.89 17.87
N PHE A 154 11.20 7.06 18.46
CA PHE A 154 12.13 8.18 18.60
C PHE A 154 12.68 8.32 20.03
N ILE A 155 12.36 7.40 20.94
CA ILE A 155 12.95 7.36 22.28
C ILE A 155 14.40 6.88 22.14
N ASP A 156 15.33 7.68 22.66
CA ASP A 156 16.72 7.29 22.80
C ASP A 156 17.02 7.10 24.29
N LEU A 157 17.21 5.83 24.68
CA LEU A 157 17.48 5.46 26.07
C LEU A 157 18.90 5.83 26.52
N THR A 158 19.78 6.13 25.56
CA THR A 158 21.17 6.53 25.79
C THR A 158 21.35 8.05 25.79
N GLU A 159 20.30 8.81 25.48
CA GLU A 159 20.33 10.28 25.54
C GLU A 159 20.51 10.72 27.00
N LEU A 160 21.57 11.51 27.21
CA LEU A 160 21.90 12.13 28.49
C LEU A 160 21.45 13.59 28.46
N PRO A 161 20.81 14.09 29.54
CA PRO A 161 20.38 15.48 29.60
C PRO A 161 21.57 16.43 29.66
N THR A 162 21.45 17.55 28.95
CA THR A 162 22.42 18.64 29.00
C THR A 162 22.19 19.53 30.23
N GLU A 163 23.11 20.44 30.51
CA GLU A 163 22.94 21.42 31.60
C GLU A 163 21.68 22.28 31.42
N SER A 164 21.31 22.61 30.16
CA SER A 164 20.07 23.31 29.86
C SER A 164 18.80 22.47 30.09
N ASP A 165 18.90 21.13 30.09
CA ASP A 165 17.79 20.23 30.34
C ASP A 165 17.59 19.94 31.85
N ARG A 166 18.48 20.47 32.71
CA ARG A 166 18.51 20.13 34.15
C ARG A 166 17.19 20.44 34.86
N HIS A 167 16.63 21.63 34.62
CA HIS A 167 15.36 22.05 35.23
C HIS A 167 14.21 21.12 34.79
N ASP A 168 14.13 20.79 33.50
CA ASP A 168 13.09 19.92 32.97
C ASP A 168 13.19 18.49 33.52
N VAL A 169 14.42 17.98 33.73
CA VAL A 169 14.64 16.67 34.36
C VAL A 169 14.33 16.69 35.86
N GLU A 170 14.65 17.77 36.57
CA GLU A 170 14.30 17.96 37.98
C GLU A 170 12.76 18.04 38.17
N GLU A 171 12.05 18.65 37.23
CA GLU A 171 10.58 18.79 37.27
C GLU A 171 9.83 17.52 36.83
N LEU A 172 10.26 16.89 35.73
CA LEU A 172 9.51 15.79 35.09
C LEU A 172 10.05 14.39 35.43
N GLY A 173 11.32 14.30 35.83
CA GLY A 173 12.07 13.05 35.91
C GLY A 173 12.66 12.63 34.56
N LEU A 174 13.74 11.83 34.61
CA LEU A 174 14.56 11.47 33.44
C LEU A 174 13.77 10.76 32.34
N ASP A 175 12.89 9.83 32.70
CA ASP A 175 12.12 9.05 31.74
C ASP A 175 11.03 9.88 31.05
N ALA A 176 10.32 10.73 31.80
CA ALA A 176 9.32 11.63 31.23
C ALA A 176 9.94 12.71 30.34
N TRP A 177 11.12 13.22 30.70
CA TRP A 177 11.90 14.13 29.86
C TRP A 177 12.28 13.49 28.52
N ARG A 178 12.73 12.21 28.54
CA ARG A 178 13.03 11.44 27.31
C ARG A 178 11.78 11.25 26.44
N GLU A 179 10.65 10.93 27.04
CA GLU A 179 9.37 10.78 26.32
C GLU A 179 8.93 12.11 25.66
N ALA A 180 9.05 13.24 26.37
CA ALA A 180 8.71 14.56 25.84
C ALA A 180 9.58 14.94 24.64
N ARG A 181 10.90 14.68 24.70
CA ARG A 181 11.81 14.92 23.56
C ARG A 181 11.54 13.98 22.39
N ALA A 182 11.26 12.71 22.65
CA ALA A 182 10.87 11.74 21.63
C ALA A 182 9.59 12.20 20.91
N TYR A 183 8.59 12.70 21.64
CA TYR A 183 7.38 13.27 21.07
C TYR A 183 7.66 14.53 20.23
N GLY A 184 8.55 15.42 20.69
CA GLY A 184 8.99 16.59 19.93
C GLY A 184 9.71 16.23 18.63
N ARG A 185 10.59 15.21 18.64
CA ARG A 185 11.23 14.65 17.44
C ARG A 185 10.21 14.06 16.49
N TYR A 186 9.28 13.26 17.00
CA TYR A 186 8.19 12.68 16.23
C TYR A 186 7.33 13.75 15.54
N ARG A 187 6.96 14.81 16.27
CA ARG A 187 6.18 15.93 15.71
C ARG A 187 6.95 16.65 14.61
N ARG A 188 8.26 16.89 14.78
CA ARG A 188 9.12 17.46 13.73
C ARG A 188 9.25 16.54 12.52
N HIS A 189 9.41 15.23 12.73
CA HIS A 189 9.45 14.24 11.65
C HIS A 189 8.12 14.20 10.86
N ARG A 190 6.98 14.30 11.57
CA ARG A 190 5.64 14.23 10.97
C ARG A 190 5.21 15.53 10.28
N HIS A 191 5.60 16.69 10.81
CA HIS A 191 5.13 18.00 10.33
C HIS A 191 6.22 18.83 9.63
N GLY A 192 7.49 18.43 9.68
CA GLY A 192 8.65 19.16 9.13
C GLY A 192 8.81 19.10 7.60
N ARG A 193 7.70 19.02 6.84
CA ARG A 193 7.69 19.26 5.38
C ARG A 193 7.28 20.70 5.02
N ALA A 194 7.53 21.65 5.92
CA ALA A 194 7.36 23.07 5.64
C ALA A 194 8.40 23.89 6.44
N ALA A 195 9.57 24.08 5.82
CA ALA A 195 10.41 25.27 5.85
C ALA A 195 11.63 24.97 4.97
#